data_AF-A0A961VRC2-F1
#
_entry.id   AF-A0A961VRC2-F1
#
_cell.length_a   1.000
_cell.length_b   1.000
_cell.length_c   1.000
_cell.angle_alpha   90.00
_cell.angle_beta   90.00
_cell.angle_gamma   90.00
#
_symmetry.space_group_name_H-M   'P 1'
#
loop_
_entity.id
_entity.type
_entity.pdbx_description
1 polymer ?
#
loop_
_entity_poly.entity_id
_entity_poly.type
_entity_poly.pdbx_seq_one_letter_code
_entity_poly.pdbx_strand_id
1 'polypeptide(L)'
;MRLLTCVTLMIWLFAGAASAEVGEACGGFAGASCGQNEFCKYGVADMCGAADAQGTCAARPEVCLTDYMPVCGCDGRTYSNACNAAANGASVAYVGTCRTTDASTCVQVISCGIKDGKPMEYPTPCAAMADGATNIKTKTGDSCPALE
;
A
#
# COMPACT_ATOMS: atom_id res chain seq x y z
N MET A 1 50.12 23.38 -34.03
CA MET A 1 48.97 22.80 -34.76
C MET A 1 48.10 22.08 -33.74
N ARG A 2 47.06 22.78 -33.28
CA ARG A 2 45.85 22.36 -32.55
C ARG A 2 45.90 21.13 -31.61
N LEU A 3 45.77 21.44 -30.31
CA LEU A 3 45.04 20.65 -29.30
C LEU A 3 43.69 20.15 -29.88
N LEU A 4 43.36 18.86 -29.69
CA LEU A 4 42.03 18.19 -29.68
C LEU A 4 42.32 16.71 -29.98
N THR A 5 42.05 15.67 -29.17
CA THR A 5 40.99 15.43 -28.20
C THR A 5 41.44 14.35 -27.20
N CYS A 6 41.70 14.74 -25.95
CA CYS A 6 41.97 13.86 -24.81
C CYS A 6 40.66 13.39 -24.12
N VAL A 7 39.54 13.24 -24.85
CA VAL A 7 38.19 13.16 -24.23
C VAL A 7 37.30 12.01 -24.74
N THR A 8 37.67 11.27 -25.78
CA THR A 8 36.75 10.26 -26.36
C THR A 8 36.92 8.83 -25.83
N LEU A 9 37.85 8.59 -24.89
CA LEU A 9 37.92 7.30 -24.15
C LEU A 9 37.10 7.29 -22.86
N MET A 10 36.18 8.25 -22.70
CA MET A 10 35.05 8.19 -21.80
C MET A 10 33.76 8.14 -22.63
N ILE A 11 33.61 7.13 -23.49
CA ILE A 11 32.26 6.65 -23.77
C ILE A 11 31.85 5.98 -22.47
N TRP A 12 31.31 6.81 -21.58
CA TRP A 12 30.51 6.38 -20.47
C TRP A 12 29.43 5.47 -21.04
N LEU A 13 29.67 4.16 -20.97
CA LEU A 13 28.61 3.18 -20.84
C LEU A 13 27.93 3.46 -19.50
N PHE A 14 27.21 4.58 -19.41
CA PHE A 14 26.04 4.63 -18.58
C PHE A 14 25.07 3.65 -19.22
N ALA A 15 25.25 2.36 -18.89
CA ALA A 15 24.18 1.39 -18.98
C ALA A 15 23.07 1.93 -18.07
N GLY A 16 22.21 2.77 -18.62
CA GLY A 16 20.97 3.13 -17.97
C GLY A 16 20.23 1.84 -17.68
N ALA A 17 19.81 1.63 -16.44
CA ALA A 17 18.93 0.52 -16.10
C ALA A 17 17.74 0.55 -17.05
N ALA A 18 17.61 -0.50 -17.88
CA ALA A 18 16.47 -0.64 -18.78
C ALA A 18 15.23 -0.84 -17.90
N SER A 19 14.39 0.19 -17.80
CA SER A 19 13.05 0.06 -17.25
C SER A 19 12.19 -0.75 -18.23
N ALA A 20 11.35 -1.63 -17.72
CA ALA A 20 10.38 -2.36 -18.53
C ALA A 20 9.38 -1.36 -19.15
N GLU A 21 9.00 -1.57 -20.41
CA GLU A 21 8.05 -0.73 -21.15
C GLU A 21 6.63 -1.30 -21.10
N VAL A 22 5.62 -0.50 -21.49
CA VAL A 22 4.22 -0.93 -21.57
C VAL A 22 4.06 -2.31 -22.23
N GLY A 23 3.44 -3.23 -21.50
CA GLY A 23 3.19 -4.61 -21.94
C GLY A 23 4.24 -5.63 -21.47
N GLU A 24 5.39 -5.19 -20.97
CA GLU A 24 6.42 -6.07 -20.42
C GLU A 24 6.11 -6.49 -18.97
N ALA A 25 6.75 -7.57 -18.53
CA ALA A 25 6.61 -8.07 -17.17
C ALA A 25 7.34 -7.16 -16.17
N CYS A 26 6.72 -6.96 -15.01
CA CYS A 26 7.27 -6.18 -13.91
C CYS A 26 7.07 -6.87 -12.57
N GLY A 27 7.85 -6.45 -11.57
CA GLY A 27 7.89 -7.10 -10.27
C GLY A 27 8.51 -8.50 -10.37
N GLY A 28 7.91 -9.46 -9.65
CA GLY A 28 8.43 -10.81 -9.50
C GLY A 28 9.86 -10.89 -8.97
N PHE A 29 10.48 -12.06 -9.10
CA PHE A 29 11.84 -12.32 -8.61
C PHE A 29 12.89 -11.42 -9.28
N ALA A 30 12.67 -11.06 -10.55
CA ALA A 30 13.55 -10.16 -11.29
C ALA A 30 13.49 -8.71 -10.76
N GLY A 31 12.42 -8.34 -10.04
CA GLY A 31 12.22 -7.00 -9.50
C GLY A 31 12.16 -5.92 -10.56
N ALA A 32 11.75 -6.27 -11.79
CA ALA A 32 11.74 -5.34 -12.92
C ALA A 32 10.78 -4.16 -12.64
N SER A 33 11.27 -2.94 -12.80
CA SER A 33 10.49 -1.72 -12.63
C SER A 33 10.05 -1.17 -13.98
N CYS A 34 8.83 -0.63 -14.03
CA CYS A 34 8.30 0.01 -15.22
C CYS A 34 8.89 1.42 -15.43
N GLY A 35 8.70 1.97 -16.62
CA GLY A 35 9.13 3.33 -16.96
C GLY A 35 8.54 4.42 -16.07
N GLN A 36 9.08 5.63 -16.15
CA GLN A 36 8.73 6.77 -15.29
C GLN A 36 7.23 7.17 -15.35
N ASN A 37 6.58 6.94 -16.49
CA ASN A 37 5.17 7.26 -16.73
C ASN A 37 4.27 6.02 -16.72
N GLU A 38 4.74 4.94 -16.12
CA GLU A 38 4.08 3.65 -16.08
C GLU A 38 3.94 3.16 -14.64
N PHE A 39 3.18 2.09 -14.47
CA PHE A 39 3.04 1.40 -13.21
C PHE A 39 2.98 -0.10 -13.42
N CYS A 40 3.41 -0.84 -12.41
CA CYS A 40 3.31 -2.29 -12.45
C CYS A 40 1.89 -2.71 -12.10
N LYS A 41 1.12 -3.12 -13.11
CA LYS A 41 -0.26 -3.57 -12.94
C LYS A 41 -0.29 -5.05 -12.58
N TYR A 42 -0.67 -5.33 -11.35
CA TYR A 42 -0.92 -6.69 -10.87
C TYR A 42 -2.39 -7.07 -11.08
N GLY A 43 -2.66 -8.37 -11.26
CA GLY A 43 -4.00 -8.89 -11.06
C GLY A 43 -4.40 -8.78 -9.59
N VAL A 44 -5.68 -8.58 -9.33
CA VAL A 44 -6.21 -8.52 -7.94
C VAL A 44 -5.96 -9.81 -7.16
N ALA A 45 -5.85 -10.95 -7.86
CA ALA A 45 -5.51 -12.25 -7.27
C ALA A 45 -4.01 -12.36 -6.91
N ASP A 46 -3.16 -11.53 -7.50
CA ASP A 46 -1.70 -11.55 -7.32
C ASP A 46 -1.26 -10.80 -6.07
N MET A 47 -2.22 -10.32 -5.26
CA MET A 47 -1.99 -9.68 -3.97
C MET A 47 -0.86 -8.64 -4.01
N CYS A 48 -0.88 -7.76 -5.03
CA CYS A 48 0.11 -6.71 -5.24
C CYS A 48 1.55 -7.21 -5.46
N GLY A 49 1.72 -8.38 -6.08
CA GLY A 49 3.03 -8.98 -6.34
C GLY A 49 3.51 -9.92 -5.23
N ALA A 50 2.62 -10.38 -4.35
CA ALA A 50 2.99 -11.33 -3.30
C ALA A 50 3.53 -12.63 -3.91
N ALA A 51 4.48 -13.27 -3.20
CA ALA A 51 5.14 -14.50 -3.66
C ALA A 51 5.74 -14.38 -5.08
N ASP A 52 6.39 -13.26 -5.37
CA ASP A 52 7.04 -12.96 -6.65
C ASP A 52 6.07 -13.03 -7.84
N ALA A 53 4.78 -12.75 -7.62
CA ALA A 53 3.83 -12.63 -8.70
C ALA A 53 4.24 -11.48 -9.63
N GLN A 54 4.24 -11.77 -10.93
CA GLN A 54 4.59 -10.80 -11.96
C GLN A 54 3.35 -9.99 -12.36
N GLY A 55 3.54 -8.69 -12.53
CA GLY A 55 2.57 -7.80 -13.16
C GLY A 55 2.92 -7.52 -14.61
N THR A 56 2.17 -6.59 -15.22
CA THR A 56 2.47 -6.05 -16.54
C THR A 56 2.59 -4.54 -16.45
N CYS A 57 3.62 -3.96 -17.07
CA CYS A 57 3.75 -2.52 -17.16
C CYS A 57 2.60 -1.92 -17.96
N ALA A 58 1.96 -0.91 -17.38
CA ALA A 58 0.86 -0.19 -17.99
C ALA A 58 1.11 1.31 -17.88
N ALA A 59 0.74 2.06 -18.91
CA ALA A 59 0.82 3.51 -18.90
C ALA A 59 -0.09 4.11 -17.80
N ARG A 60 0.39 5.16 -17.14
CA ARG A 60 -0.40 5.95 -16.20
C ARG A 60 -1.33 6.87 -16.99
N PRO A 61 -2.66 6.79 -16.81
CA PRO A 61 -3.58 7.69 -17.48
C PRO A 61 -3.41 9.14 -16.96
N GLU A 62 -3.43 10.10 -17.88
CA GLU A 62 -3.38 11.54 -17.54
C GLU A 62 -4.75 12.11 -17.19
N VAL A 63 -5.81 11.52 -17.74
CA VAL A 63 -7.19 11.98 -17.59
C VAL A 63 -8.04 10.83 -17.08
N CYS A 64 -8.75 11.08 -15.99
CA CYS A 64 -9.70 10.14 -15.39
C CYS A 64 -11.08 10.77 -15.31
N LEU A 65 -12.11 9.94 -15.48
CA LEU A 65 -13.48 10.34 -15.18
C LEU A 65 -13.64 10.54 -13.66
N THR A 66 -14.65 11.33 -13.31
CA THR A 66 -15.00 11.68 -11.92
C THR A 66 -16.03 10.72 -11.31
N ASP A 67 -16.12 9.50 -11.86
CA ASP A 67 -16.94 8.43 -11.33
C ASP A 67 -16.42 7.95 -9.97
N TYR A 68 -17.33 7.75 -9.02
CA TYR A 68 -16.97 7.27 -7.68
C TYR A 68 -17.23 5.77 -7.57
N MET A 69 -16.17 4.98 -7.73
CA MET A 69 -16.12 3.53 -7.56
C MET A 69 -14.83 3.18 -6.80
N PRO A 70 -14.81 3.36 -5.47
CA PRO A 70 -13.56 3.41 -4.72
C PRO A 70 -12.80 2.09 -4.79
N VAL A 71 -11.46 2.21 -4.76
CA VAL A 71 -10.54 1.07 -4.73
C VAL A 71 -9.43 1.31 -3.71
N CYS A 72 -8.86 0.22 -3.20
CA CYS A 72 -7.66 0.27 -2.38
C CYS A 72 -6.45 -0.03 -3.25
N GLY A 73 -5.51 0.91 -3.29
CA GLY A 73 -4.23 0.72 -3.97
C GLY A 73 -3.30 -0.22 -3.21
N CYS A 74 -2.36 -0.81 -3.92
CA CYS A 74 -1.27 -1.61 -3.34
C CYS A 74 -0.34 -0.80 -2.42
N ASP A 75 -0.40 0.53 -2.49
CA ASP A 75 0.26 1.47 -1.61
C ASP A 75 -0.55 1.79 -0.33
N GLY A 76 -1.68 1.11 -0.13
CA GLY A 76 -2.54 1.30 1.04
C GLY A 76 -3.40 2.56 1.00
N ARG A 77 -3.48 3.26 -0.15
CA ARG A 77 -4.29 4.47 -0.30
C ARG A 77 -5.62 4.20 -0.98
N THR A 78 -6.68 4.83 -0.46
CA THR A 78 -7.99 4.81 -1.11
C THR A 78 -7.99 5.77 -2.29
N TYR A 79 -8.41 5.29 -3.45
CA TYR A 79 -8.64 6.10 -4.64
C TYR A 79 -10.14 6.14 -4.97
N SER A 80 -10.60 7.24 -5.55
CA SER A 80 -12.00 7.44 -5.98
C SER A 80 -12.45 6.43 -7.03
N ASN A 81 -11.52 5.97 -7.88
CA ASN A 81 -11.71 4.91 -8.86
C ASN A 81 -10.36 4.31 -9.30
N ALA A 82 -10.41 3.21 -10.05
CA ALA A 82 -9.23 2.50 -10.55
C ALA A 82 -8.35 3.35 -11.49
N CYS A 83 -8.95 4.27 -12.25
CA CYS A 83 -8.19 5.19 -13.10
C CYS A 83 -7.32 6.12 -12.25
N ASN A 84 -7.89 6.71 -11.19
CA ASN A 84 -7.16 7.57 -10.28
C ASN A 84 -6.02 6.81 -9.56
N ALA A 85 -6.21 5.54 -9.22
CA ALA A 85 -5.13 4.69 -8.70
C ALA A 85 -3.99 4.53 -9.72
N ALA A 86 -4.32 4.14 -10.95
CA ALA A 86 -3.36 3.99 -12.04
C ALA A 86 -2.62 5.30 -12.36
N ALA A 87 -3.33 6.44 -12.40
CA ALA A 87 -2.74 7.76 -12.61
C ALA A 87 -1.68 8.10 -11.56
N ASN A 88 -1.84 7.60 -10.33
CA ASN A 88 -0.89 7.76 -9.23
C ASN A 88 0.16 6.64 -9.16
N GLY A 89 0.19 5.74 -10.14
CA GLY A 89 1.16 4.65 -10.20
C GLY A 89 0.83 3.46 -9.28
N ALA A 90 -0.39 3.39 -8.75
CA ALA A 90 -0.81 2.32 -7.85
C ALA A 90 -1.64 1.27 -8.59
N SER A 91 -1.23 0.00 -8.48
CA SER A 91 -2.10 -1.12 -8.85
C SER A 91 -3.22 -1.28 -7.82
N VAL A 92 -4.35 -1.85 -8.24
CA VAL A 92 -5.49 -2.11 -7.36
C VAL A 92 -5.24 -3.38 -6.56
N ALA A 93 -5.29 -3.28 -5.24
CA ALA A 93 -5.27 -4.42 -4.33
C ALA A 93 -6.65 -5.08 -4.26
N TYR A 94 -7.70 -4.29 -4.03
CA TYR A 94 -9.09 -4.75 -4.00
C TYR A 94 -10.09 -3.61 -4.23
N VAL A 95 -11.32 -3.98 -4.57
CA VAL A 95 -12.45 -3.06 -4.75
C VAL A 95 -12.98 -2.60 -3.38
N GLY A 96 -13.32 -1.32 -3.28
CA GLY A 96 -13.73 -0.64 -2.05
C GLY A 96 -12.62 0.24 -1.49
N THR A 97 -12.96 1.08 -0.52
CA THR A 97 -11.96 1.92 0.17
C THR A 97 -10.93 1.05 0.87
N CYS A 98 -9.69 1.53 1.01
CA CYS A 98 -8.75 0.87 1.89
C CYS A 98 -9.33 0.74 3.29
N ARG A 99 -9.21 -0.47 3.81
CA ARG A 99 -9.40 -0.81 5.19
C ARG A 99 -8.35 -0.04 5.97
N THR A 100 -8.72 1.12 6.47
CA THR A 100 -7.84 1.87 7.38
C THR A 100 -7.52 0.94 8.54
N THR A 101 -6.25 0.92 8.92
CA THR A 101 -5.82 0.34 10.21
C THR A 101 -6.43 1.08 11.41
N ASP A 102 -7.32 2.05 11.18
CA ASP A 102 -8.12 2.73 12.20
C ASP A 102 -9.52 2.13 12.41
N ALA A 103 -9.93 1.17 11.57
CA ALA A 103 -11.13 0.34 11.81
C ALA A 103 -10.91 -1.16 11.49
N SER A 104 -9.69 -1.54 11.09
CA SER A 104 -9.40 -2.89 10.57
C SER A 104 -8.23 -3.59 11.25
N THR A 105 -7.58 -2.95 12.23
CA THR A 105 -6.73 -3.63 13.21
C THR A 105 -7.34 -3.52 14.58
N CYS A 106 -8.60 -3.95 14.66
CA CYS A 106 -9.06 -4.60 15.87
C CYS A 106 -8.24 -5.88 15.96
N VAL A 107 -7.03 -5.75 16.52
CA VAL A 107 -6.21 -6.90 16.84
C VAL A 107 -7.14 -7.83 17.63
N GLN A 108 -7.24 -9.09 17.21
CA GLN A 108 -8.06 -10.10 17.87
C GLN A 108 -7.40 -10.53 19.18
N VAL A 109 -7.14 -9.55 20.05
CA VAL A 109 -6.56 -9.69 21.37
C VAL A 109 -7.50 -9.05 22.35
N ILE A 110 -7.66 -9.70 23.49
CA ILE A 110 -8.48 -9.20 24.57
C ILE A 110 -7.89 -7.88 25.04
N SER A 111 -8.75 -6.88 25.11
CA SER A 111 -8.39 -5.54 25.56
C SER A 111 -9.21 -5.16 26.79
N CYS A 112 -8.60 -4.32 27.61
CA CYS A 112 -9.22 -3.69 28.75
C CYS A 112 -9.52 -2.24 28.39
N GLY A 113 -10.74 -1.79 28.66
CA GLY A 113 -11.14 -0.38 28.54
C GLY A 113 -11.94 0.06 29.77
N ILE A 114 -12.17 1.36 29.90
CA ILE A 114 -12.94 1.97 30.99
C ILE A 114 -14.27 2.48 30.44
N LYS A 115 -15.37 1.95 30.96
CA LYS A 115 -16.72 2.37 30.65
C LYS A 115 -17.48 2.65 31.94
N ASP A 116 -18.15 3.80 32.00
CA ASP A 116 -18.88 4.26 33.19
C ASP A 116 -18.05 4.20 34.49
N GLY A 117 -16.75 4.51 34.39
CA GLY A 117 -15.80 4.48 35.50
C GLY A 117 -15.34 3.09 35.95
N LYS A 118 -15.69 2.02 35.22
CA LYS A 118 -15.34 0.63 35.55
C LYS A 118 -14.46 -0.02 34.47
N PRO A 119 -13.47 -0.85 34.85
CA PRO A 119 -12.75 -1.70 33.91
C PRO A 119 -13.65 -2.76 33.31
N MET A 120 -13.64 -2.84 31.98
CA MET A 120 -14.42 -3.79 31.19
C MET A 120 -13.51 -4.53 30.22
N GLU A 121 -13.79 -5.82 30.04
CA GLU A 121 -13.12 -6.65 29.04
C GLU A 121 -13.84 -6.57 27.70
N TYR A 122 -13.05 -6.41 26.65
CA TYR A 122 -13.54 -6.36 25.29
C TYR A 122 -12.79 -7.38 24.43
N PRO A 123 -13.49 -8.07 23.52
CA PRO A 123 -12.88 -9.07 22.65
C PRO A 123 -11.82 -8.47 21.72
N THR A 124 -11.92 -7.17 21.44
CA THR A 124 -10.92 -6.41 20.67
C THR A 124 -10.85 -4.97 21.17
N PRO A 125 -9.72 -4.25 20.94
CA PRO A 125 -9.62 -2.82 21.20
C PRO A 125 -10.71 -1.99 20.51
N CYS A 126 -11.21 -2.45 19.36
CA CYS A 126 -12.29 -1.75 18.66
C CYS A 126 -13.66 -1.97 19.28
N ALA A 127 -13.93 -3.15 19.84
CA ALA A 127 -15.17 -3.35 20.58
C ALA A 127 -15.21 -2.40 21.79
N ALA A 128 -14.07 -2.17 22.44
CA ALA A 128 -13.93 -1.15 23.47
C ALA A 128 -14.22 0.26 22.92
N MET A 129 -13.58 0.67 21.82
CA MET A 129 -13.82 2.00 21.21
C MET A 129 -15.28 2.20 20.78
N ALA A 130 -15.88 1.21 20.11
CA ALA A 130 -17.26 1.27 19.62
C ALA A 130 -18.29 1.34 20.76
N ASP A 131 -17.95 0.77 21.92
CA ASP A 131 -18.76 0.78 23.13
C ASP A 131 -18.56 2.06 23.98
N GLY A 132 -17.70 2.98 23.51
CA GLY A 132 -17.39 4.26 24.17
C GLY A 132 -16.37 4.16 25.30
N ALA A 133 -15.63 3.05 25.39
CA ALA A 133 -14.63 2.85 26.43
C ALA A 133 -13.37 3.69 26.18
N THR A 134 -12.73 4.13 27.27
CA THR A 134 -11.49 4.92 27.26
C THR A 134 -10.33 4.15 27.88
N ASN A 135 -9.09 4.66 27.79
CA ASN A 135 -7.90 4.02 28.37
C ASN A 135 -7.70 2.56 27.92
N ILE A 136 -7.85 2.32 26.61
CA ILE A 136 -7.84 0.98 26.02
C ILE A 136 -6.41 0.45 25.94
N LYS A 137 -6.18 -0.74 26.51
CA LYS A 137 -4.88 -1.43 26.53
C LYS A 137 -5.07 -2.94 26.35
N THR A 138 -4.07 -3.63 25.84
CA THR A 138 -4.06 -5.10 25.79
C THR A 138 -4.08 -5.68 27.20
N LYS A 139 -4.84 -6.77 27.41
CA LYS A 139 -4.91 -7.47 28.70
C LYS A 139 -3.60 -8.23 28.94
N THR A 140 -2.93 -7.96 30.06
CA THR A 140 -1.63 -8.56 30.43
C THR A 140 -1.69 -9.46 31.68
N GLY A 141 -2.89 -9.87 32.13
CA GLY A 141 -3.11 -10.72 33.30
C GLY A 141 -4.52 -11.31 33.33
N ASP A 142 -4.95 -11.89 34.44
CA ASP A 142 -6.25 -12.60 34.53
C ASP A 142 -7.46 -11.66 34.53
N SER A 143 -7.28 -10.39 34.92
CA SER A 143 -8.33 -9.37 34.98
C SER A 143 -7.86 -8.01 34.47
N CYS A 144 -8.80 -7.14 34.09
CA CYS A 144 -8.49 -5.77 33.72
C CYS A 144 -8.12 -4.93 34.94
N PRO A 145 -6.98 -4.22 34.92
CA PRO A 145 -6.58 -3.38 36.04
C PRO A 145 -7.53 -2.19 36.19
N ALA A 146 -7.86 -1.84 37.43
CA ALA A 146 -8.51 -0.58 37.76
C ALA A 146 -7.62 0.60 37.36
N LEU A 147 -8.23 1.75 37.06
CA LEU A 147 -7.50 3.01 37.01
C LEU A 147 -6.96 3.27 38.41
N GLU A 148 -5.66 3.50 38.54
CA GLU A 148 -5.10 4.18 39.71
C GLU A 148 -5.51 5.66 39.71
#